data_AF-A0AAU5FTY5-F1
#
_entry.id   AF-A0AAU5FTY5-F1
#
_cell.length_a   1.000
_cell.length_b   1.000
_cell.length_c   1.000
_cell.angle_alpha   90.00
_cell.angle_beta   90.00
_cell.angle_gamma   90.00
#
_symmetry.space_group_name_H-M   'P 1'
#
loop_
_entity.id
_entity.type
_entity.pdbx_description
1 polymer ?
#
loop_
_entity_poly.entity_id
_entity_poly.type
_entity_poly.pdbx_seq_one_letter_code
_entity_poly.pdbx_strand_id
1 'polypeptide(L)'
;MTFRQKYLYGEGPIEINAGRRTVTLSVSNTGDRAIQIGSHYHFFEVNSALLFDRQKALGMHLNIPAGTSVRVEPGGTREVELCAYAGTGRLVGFSGLFNGSVSSHPIRVEAVRKAIEQGFQGARDRAHADSHAARPSTRSGKKSHQKKKGSH
;
A
#
# COMPACT_ATOMS: atom_id res chain seq x y z
N MET A 1 -54.02 7.71 19.00
CA MET A 1 -53.20 6.48 19.17
C MET A 1 -51.98 6.60 18.27
N THR A 2 -50.80 6.84 18.85
CA THR A 2 -49.55 6.99 18.09
C THR A 2 -48.90 5.62 17.98
N PHE A 3 -48.97 4.99 16.80
CA PHE A 3 -48.21 3.77 16.53
C PHE A 3 -46.72 4.14 16.48
N ARG A 4 -45.97 3.80 17.53
CA ARG A 4 -44.51 3.85 17.46
C ARG A 4 -44.04 2.69 16.60
N GLN A 5 -43.47 2.98 15.43
CA GLN A 5 -42.78 1.96 14.65
C GLN A 5 -41.66 1.34 15.50
N LYS A 6 -41.62 0.02 15.52
CA LYS A 6 -40.60 -0.77 16.21
C LYS A 6 -39.90 -1.64 15.17
N TYR A 7 -38.57 -1.60 15.16
CA TYR A 7 -37.76 -2.54 14.40
C TYR A 7 -37.64 -3.86 15.18
N LEU A 8 -37.82 -4.97 14.47
CA LEU A 8 -37.52 -6.31 14.96
C LEU A 8 -36.29 -6.80 14.18
N TYR A 9 -35.18 -7.01 14.88
CA TYR A 9 -33.92 -7.46 14.26
C TYR A 9 -33.81 -8.98 14.33
N GLY A 10 -33.12 -9.57 13.34
CA GLY A 10 -32.66 -10.94 13.44
C GLY A 10 -31.52 -11.07 14.45
N GLU A 11 -31.27 -12.29 14.91
CA GLU A 11 -30.14 -12.58 15.79
C GLU A 11 -28.86 -12.83 15.00
N GLY A 12 -27.73 -12.49 15.60
CA GLY A 12 -26.40 -12.76 15.05
C GLY A 12 -25.78 -11.60 14.25
N PRO A 13 -24.46 -11.68 14.00
CA PRO A 13 -23.75 -10.67 13.22
C PRO A 13 -24.07 -10.79 11.72
N ILE A 14 -23.95 -9.67 11.01
CA ILE A 14 -24.03 -9.62 9.55
C ILE A 14 -22.60 -9.60 8.99
N GLU A 15 -22.25 -10.61 8.20
CA GLU A 15 -20.99 -10.60 7.45
C GLU A 15 -21.07 -9.58 6.31
N ILE A 16 -20.09 -8.68 6.24
CA ILE A 16 -19.96 -7.70 5.16
C ILE A 16 -18.92 -8.16 4.15
N ASN A 17 -19.07 -7.77 2.89
CA ASN A 17 -18.10 -8.04 1.82
C ASN A 17 -17.74 -9.53 1.63
N ALA A 18 -18.67 -10.44 1.98
CA ALA A 18 -18.48 -11.88 1.90
C ALA A 18 -18.02 -12.34 0.51
N GLY A 19 -17.12 -13.33 0.49
CA GLY A 19 -16.60 -13.95 -0.74
C GLY A 19 -15.62 -13.10 -1.55
N ARG A 20 -15.22 -11.93 -1.05
CA ARG A 20 -14.23 -11.07 -1.73
C ARG A 20 -12.82 -11.43 -1.32
N ARG A 21 -11.88 -11.29 -2.27
CA ARG A 21 -10.44 -11.37 -1.96
C ARG A 21 -10.06 -10.25 -1.01
N THR A 22 -9.42 -10.61 0.11
CA THR A 22 -8.88 -9.67 1.09
C THR A 22 -7.36 -9.63 1.08
N VAL A 23 -6.78 -8.56 1.63
CA VAL A 23 -5.36 -8.47 1.97
C VAL A 23 -5.18 -7.57 3.19
N THR A 24 -4.31 -7.98 4.10
CA THR A 24 -3.95 -7.17 5.27
C THR A 24 -2.65 -6.42 4.99
N LEU A 25 -2.64 -5.11 5.24
CA LEU A 25 -1.48 -4.24 5.04
C LEU A 25 -1.20 -3.42 6.30
N SER A 26 0.08 -3.27 6.62
CA SER A 26 0.55 -2.27 7.58
C SER A 26 0.73 -0.93 6.88
N VAL A 27 0.07 0.10 7.38
CA VAL A 27 0.02 1.44 6.80
C VAL A 27 0.59 2.44 7.79
N SER A 28 1.71 3.07 7.44
CA SER A 28 2.36 4.09 8.28
C SER A 28 2.15 5.48 7.71
N ASN A 29 1.77 6.44 8.55
CA ASN A 29 1.68 7.85 8.16
C ASN A 29 3.01 8.55 8.45
N THR A 30 3.74 8.91 7.41
CA THR A 30 5.00 9.64 7.55
C THR A 30 4.83 11.16 7.50
N GLY A 31 3.59 11.64 7.33
CA GLY A 31 3.25 13.05 7.34
C GLY A 31 3.16 13.61 8.76
N ASP A 32 2.99 14.92 8.83
CA ASP A 32 2.80 15.70 10.05
C ASP A 32 1.32 15.93 10.40
N ARG A 33 0.40 15.49 9.53
CA ARG A 33 -1.05 15.63 9.68
C ARG A 33 -1.74 14.29 9.70
N ALA A 34 -2.82 14.22 10.48
CA ALA A 34 -3.65 13.02 10.52
C ALA A 34 -4.39 12.81 9.20
N ILE A 35 -4.52 11.54 8.80
CA ILE A 35 -5.16 11.15 7.54
C ILE A 35 -6.31 10.21 7.84
N GLN A 36 -7.49 10.49 7.28
CA GLN A 36 -8.69 9.67 7.43
C GLN A 36 -9.13 9.15 6.06
N ILE A 37 -9.31 7.84 5.95
CA ILE A 37 -9.61 7.13 4.71
C ILE A 37 -10.99 6.48 4.83
N GLY A 38 -11.89 6.80 3.91
CA GLY A 38 -13.24 6.23 3.88
C GLY A 38 -13.29 4.80 3.35
N SER A 39 -14.32 4.06 3.75
CA SER A 39 -14.57 2.65 3.38
C SER A 39 -14.44 2.32 1.88
N HIS A 40 -14.87 3.22 0.99
CA HIS A 40 -14.94 3.00 -0.47
C HIS A 40 -13.95 3.84 -1.27
N TYR A 41 -12.91 4.38 -0.63
CA TYR A 41 -11.83 5.06 -1.35
C TYR A 41 -10.87 4.03 -1.96
N HIS A 42 -10.43 4.24 -3.21
CA HIS A 42 -9.50 3.33 -3.85
C HIS A 42 -8.15 3.39 -3.13
N PHE A 43 -7.81 2.30 -2.42
CA PHE A 43 -6.77 2.35 -1.42
C PHE A 43 -5.38 2.60 -2.01
N PHE A 44 -5.14 2.18 -3.25
CA PHE A 44 -3.92 2.54 -4.01
C PHE A 44 -3.69 4.06 -4.13
N GLU A 45 -4.76 4.84 -4.19
CA GLU A 45 -4.73 6.29 -4.47
C GLU A 45 -4.84 7.14 -3.21
N VAL A 46 -4.80 6.55 -2.01
CA VAL A 46 -4.82 7.35 -0.76
C VAL A 46 -3.58 8.22 -0.67
N ASN A 47 -3.66 9.25 0.17
CA ASN A 47 -2.64 10.28 0.40
C ASN A 47 -1.18 9.74 0.27
N SER A 48 -0.35 10.46 -0.48
CA SER A 48 1.03 10.08 -0.81
C SER A 48 1.94 9.92 0.41
N ALA A 49 1.62 10.56 1.55
CA ALA A 49 2.35 10.43 2.81
C ALA A 49 2.12 9.10 3.55
N LEU A 50 1.16 8.29 3.10
CA LEU A 50 0.95 6.94 3.64
C LEU A 50 1.90 5.95 2.97
N LEU A 51 2.75 5.32 3.77
CA LEU A 51 3.68 4.28 3.37
C LEU A 51 3.06 2.90 3.58
N PHE A 52 2.88 2.18 2.49
CA PHE A 52 2.43 0.78 2.44
C PHE A 52 2.71 0.18 1.05
N ASP A 53 2.52 -1.13 0.89
CA ASP A 53 2.65 -1.80 -0.41
C ASP A 53 1.48 -1.41 -1.33
N ARG A 54 1.68 -0.40 -2.16
CA ARG A 54 0.60 0.15 -3.01
C ARG A 54 0.16 -0.84 -4.08
N GLN A 55 1.08 -1.62 -4.64
CA GLN A 55 0.72 -2.57 -5.70
C GLN A 55 -0.28 -3.62 -5.19
N LYS A 56 -0.14 -4.08 -3.94
CA LYS A 56 -1.12 -4.98 -3.31
C LYS A 56 -2.50 -4.35 -3.09
N ALA A 57 -2.56 -3.03 -2.92
CA ALA A 57 -3.80 -2.29 -2.70
C ALA A 57 -4.55 -1.92 -3.99
N LEU A 58 -3.98 -2.20 -5.17
CA LEU A 58 -4.60 -1.87 -6.46
C LEU A 58 -5.92 -2.60 -6.63
N GLY A 59 -6.98 -1.85 -6.92
CA GLY A 59 -8.33 -2.38 -7.09
C GLY A 59 -8.99 -2.80 -5.78
N MET A 60 -8.53 -2.28 -4.64
CA MET A 60 -9.05 -2.61 -3.32
C MET A 60 -9.51 -1.38 -2.54
N HIS A 61 -10.39 -1.59 -1.57
CA HIS A 61 -10.87 -0.58 -0.62
C HIS A 61 -10.90 -1.17 0.79
N LEU A 62 -11.10 -0.35 1.82
CA LEU A 62 -11.10 -0.81 3.21
C LEU A 62 -12.24 -1.82 3.44
N ASN A 63 -11.91 -2.95 4.08
CA ASN A 63 -12.89 -3.97 4.46
C ASN A 63 -13.56 -3.59 5.80
N ILE A 64 -14.30 -2.49 5.80
CA ILE A 64 -14.98 -1.94 6.97
C ILE A 64 -16.45 -1.62 6.62
N PRO A 65 -17.34 -1.41 7.60
CA PRO A 65 -18.72 -1.06 7.34
C PRO A 65 -18.83 0.18 6.43
N ALA A 66 -19.78 0.15 5.49
CA ALA A 66 -20.00 1.25 4.56
C ALA A 66 -20.26 2.58 5.30
N GLY A 67 -19.69 3.67 4.79
CA GLY A 67 -19.79 5.00 5.41
C GLY A 67 -18.83 5.25 6.58
N THR A 68 -18.10 4.23 7.05
CA THR A 68 -17.07 4.40 8.08
C THR A 68 -15.69 4.71 7.49
N SER A 69 -14.70 4.96 8.35
CA SER A 69 -13.35 5.35 7.95
C SER A 69 -12.29 4.90 8.95
N VAL A 70 -11.06 4.71 8.46
CA VAL A 70 -9.87 4.50 9.29
C VAL A 70 -9.06 5.79 9.37
N ARG A 71 -8.63 6.14 10.58
CA ARG A 71 -7.77 7.30 10.85
C ARG A 71 -6.35 6.84 11.19
N VAL A 72 -5.34 7.49 10.63
CA VAL A 72 -3.93 7.24 10.92
C VAL A 72 -3.30 8.55 11.40
N GLU A 73 -2.88 8.60 12.66
CA GLU A 73 -2.22 9.76 13.25
C GLU A 73 -0.84 10.00 12.64
N PRO A 74 -0.29 11.23 12.70
CA PRO A 74 1.09 11.51 12.29
C PRO A 74 2.09 10.58 12.97
N GLY A 75 3.01 9.99 12.20
CA GLY A 75 3.99 9.01 12.70
C GLY A 75 3.41 7.65 13.11
N GLY A 76 2.08 7.51 13.12
CA GLY A 76 1.39 6.30 13.52
C GLY A 76 1.45 5.21 12.44
N THR A 77 1.37 3.96 12.88
CA THR A 77 1.19 2.79 12.01
C THR A 77 -0.08 2.06 12.40
N ARG A 78 -0.86 1.64 11.40
CA ARG A 78 -2.11 0.90 11.60
C ARG A 78 -2.18 -0.26 10.63
N GLU A 79 -2.59 -1.41 11.14
CA GLU A 79 -2.94 -2.54 10.30
C GLU A 79 -4.37 -2.35 9.77
N VAL A 80 -4.56 -2.57 8.47
CA VAL A 80 -5.87 -2.49 7.82
C VAL A 80 -6.08 -3.70 6.93
N GLU A 81 -7.32 -4.17 6.89
CA GLU A 81 -7.75 -5.16 5.91
C GLU A 81 -8.43 -4.44 4.75
N LEU A 82 -8.06 -4.84 3.53
CA LEU A 82 -8.67 -4.37 2.29
C LEU A 82 -9.44 -5.51 1.64
N CYS A 83 -10.51 -5.20 0.93
CA CYS A 83 -11.22 -6.13 0.06
C CYS A 83 -11.27 -5.60 -1.38
N ALA A 84 -11.33 -6.51 -2.35
CA ALA A 84 -11.37 -6.14 -3.77
C ALA A 84 -12.69 -5.44 -4.14
N TYR A 85 -12.62 -4.44 -5.03
CA TYR A 85 -13.82 -3.92 -5.68
C TYR A 85 -14.52 -5.01 -6.49
N ALA A 86 -15.84 -5.00 -6.46
CA ALA A 86 -16.70 -5.83 -7.31
C ALA A 86 -17.28 -5.01 -8.47
N GLY A 87 -18.31 -5.54 -9.13
CA GLY A 87 -18.96 -4.90 -10.27
C GLY A 87 -18.07 -4.92 -11.52
N THR A 88 -18.18 -3.88 -12.36
CA THR A 88 -17.41 -3.79 -13.62
C THR A 88 -15.91 -3.58 -13.41
N GLY A 89 -15.49 -3.28 -12.18
CA GLY A 89 -14.09 -3.01 -11.85
C GLY A 89 -13.55 -1.72 -12.48
N ARG A 90 -14.43 -0.80 -12.90
CA ARG A 90 -14.04 0.51 -13.43
C ARG A 90 -13.93 1.55 -12.30
N LEU A 91 -12.74 2.10 -12.09
CA LEU A 91 -12.45 3.09 -11.05
C LEU A 91 -12.07 4.42 -11.70
N VAL A 92 -12.70 5.52 -11.26
CA VAL A 92 -12.55 6.86 -11.83
C VAL A 92 -12.56 7.91 -10.70
N GLY A 93 -11.75 8.96 -10.82
CA GLY A 93 -11.65 10.04 -9.84
C GLY A 93 -10.47 9.87 -8.90
N PHE A 94 -10.71 9.83 -7.59
CA PHE A 94 -9.69 9.68 -6.54
C PHE A 94 -8.52 10.67 -6.69
N SER A 95 -7.28 10.20 -6.83
CA SER A 95 -6.12 11.05 -7.13
C SER A 95 -5.78 11.09 -8.62
N GLY A 96 -6.63 10.49 -9.47
CA GLY A 96 -6.46 10.48 -10.93
C GLY A 96 -5.33 9.58 -11.42
N LEU A 97 -4.81 8.69 -10.57
CA LEU A 97 -3.72 7.78 -10.92
C LEU A 97 -4.23 6.64 -11.80
N PHE A 98 -5.38 6.06 -11.47
CA PHE A 98 -5.86 4.83 -12.09
C PHE A 98 -6.80 5.04 -13.29
N ASN A 99 -7.95 5.70 -13.10
CA ASN A 99 -8.91 6.06 -14.16
C ASN A 99 -9.15 4.99 -15.27
N GLY A 100 -9.58 3.79 -14.89
CA GLY A 100 -9.82 2.72 -15.84
C GLY A 100 -10.31 1.42 -15.21
N SER A 101 -10.15 0.30 -15.93
CA SER A 101 -10.57 -1.02 -15.46
C SER A 101 -9.45 -1.73 -14.71
N VAL A 102 -9.76 -2.35 -13.57
CA VAL A 102 -8.85 -3.24 -12.81
C VAL A 102 -8.37 -4.44 -13.62
N SER A 103 -9.11 -4.86 -14.65
CA SER A 103 -8.70 -5.93 -15.57
C SER A 103 -7.68 -5.47 -16.63
N SER A 104 -7.53 -4.17 -16.84
CA SER A 104 -6.64 -3.63 -17.88
C SER A 104 -5.21 -3.54 -17.37
N HIS A 105 -4.36 -4.44 -17.86
CA HIS A 105 -2.93 -4.43 -17.51
C HIS A 105 -2.22 -3.11 -17.84
N PRO A 106 -2.40 -2.50 -19.03
CA PRO A 106 -1.76 -1.21 -19.35
C PRO A 106 -2.13 -0.09 -18.36
N ILE A 107 -3.39 -0.04 -17.94
CA ILE A 107 -3.85 0.96 -16.96
C ILE A 107 -3.19 0.74 -15.59
N ARG A 108 -3.04 -0.51 -15.17
CA ARG A 108 -2.37 -0.84 -13.90
C ARG A 108 -0.90 -0.40 -13.90
N VAL A 109 -0.19 -0.68 -14.99
CA VAL A 109 1.22 -0.28 -15.15
C VAL A 109 1.34 1.24 -15.14
N GLU A 110 0.47 1.93 -15.88
CA GLU A 110 0.47 3.39 -15.95
C GLU A 110 0.15 4.04 -14.58
N ALA A 111 -0.79 3.47 -13.83
CA ALA A 111 -1.12 3.95 -12.49
C ALA A 111 0.06 3.85 -11.53
N VAL A 112 0.80 2.73 -11.57
CA VAL A 112 2.02 2.53 -10.76
C VAL A 112 3.11 3.52 -11.19
N ARG A 113 3.32 3.72 -12.49
CA ARG A 113 4.27 4.72 -13.01
C ARG A 113 3.95 6.12 -12.49
N LYS A 114 2.69 6.57 -12.62
CA LYS A 114 2.24 7.87 -12.10
C LYS A 114 2.43 7.99 -10.59
N ALA A 115 2.12 6.95 -9.82
CA ALA A 115 2.30 6.94 -8.38
C ALA A 115 3.77 7.13 -7.99
N ILE A 116 4.70 6.48 -8.71
CA ILE A 116 6.14 6.65 -8.51
C ILE A 116 6.59 8.07 -8.84
N GLU A 117 6.15 8.61 -9.98
CA GLU A 117 6.52 9.96 -10.44
C GLU A 117 6.00 11.06 -9.52
N GLN A 118 4.79 10.88 -8.98
CA GLN A 118 4.16 11.83 -8.06
C GLN A 118 4.57 11.61 -6.59
N GLY A 119 5.49 10.68 -6.31
CA GLY A 119 6.06 10.49 -4.98
C GLY A 119 5.14 9.83 -3.96
N PHE A 120 4.18 9.00 -4.41
CA PHE A 120 3.35 8.21 -3.51
C PHE A 120 4.19 7.15 -2.81
N GLN A 121 4.26 7.19 -1.48
CA GLN A 121 5.13 6.31 -0.72
C GLN A 121 4.74 4.85 -0.83
N GLY A 122 5.75 3.98 -1.04
CA GLY A 122 5.54 2.55 -1.26
C GLY A 122 4.98 2.18 -2.64
N ALA A 123 5.00 3.10 -3.61
CA ALA A 123 4.71 2.80 -5.01
C ALA A 123 5.82 2.03 -5.73
N ARG A 124 7.09 2.21 -5.30
CA ARG A 124 8.23 1.46 -5.84
C ARG A 124 8.28 0.07 -5.23
N ASP A 125 8.53 -0.95 -6.05
CA ASP A 125 8.78 -2.30 -5.56
C ASP A 125 10.03 -2.32 -4.66
N ARG A 126 9.86 -2.77 -3.42
CA ARG A 126 11.01 -3.05 -2.54
C ARG A 126 11.89 -4.18 -3.08
N ALA A 127 11.39 -5.03 -3.97
CA ALA A 127 12.15 -6.15 -4.56
C ALA A 127 13.41 -5.71 -5.32
N HIS A 128 13.51 -4.45 -5.76
CA HIS A 128 14.71 -3.91 -6.41
C HIS A 128 15.59 -3.03 -5.50
N ALA A 129 15.17 -2.73 -4.27
CA ALA A 129 15.93 -1.85 -3.38
C ALA A 129 17.11 -2.57 -2.70
N ASP A 130 16.97 -3.87 -2.43
CA ASP A 130 17.97 -4.65 -1.70
C ASP A 130 19.16 -5.11 -2.58
N SER A 131 19.07 -4.98 -3.91
CA SER A 131 20.14 -5.39 -4.83
C SER A 131 21.24 -4.35 -5.06
N HIS A 132 21.03 -3.09 -4.63
CA HIS A 132 22.02 -2.01 -4.79
C HIS A 132 22.89 -1.74 -3.54
N ALA A 133 22.59 -2.38 -2.40
CA ALA A 133 23.30 -2.16 -1.14
C ALA A 133 24.58 -3.01 -0.97
N ALA A 134 24.86 -3.97 -1.86
CA ALA A 134 26.06 -4.81 -1.81
C ALA A 134 27.07 -4.44 -2.90
N ARG A 135 27.83 -3.35 -2.72
CA ARG A 135 29.09 -3.12 -3.44
C ARG A 135 30.25 -3.65 -2.59
N PRO A 136 31.06 -4.61 -3.06
CA PRO A 136 32.28 -4.98 -2.35
C PRO A 136 33.30 -3.85 -2.49
N SER A 137 33.78 -3.32 -1.36
CA SER A 137 34.90 -2.39 -1.32
C SER A 137 36.16 -3.10 -1.80
N THR A 138 36.70 -2.69 -2.94
CA THR A 138 38.02 -3.11 -3.44
C THR A 138 39.10 -2.58 -2.49
N ARG A 139 39.67 -3.45 -1.66
CA ARG A 139 40.86 -3.12 -0.86
C ARG A 139 42.11 -3.64 -1.57
N SER A 140 42.77 -2.71 -2.25
CA SER A 140 44.09 -2.84 -2.86
C SER A 140 45.14 -3.29 -1.83
N GLY A 141 45.64 -4.52 -1.98
CA GLY A 141 46.80 -5.05 -1.25
C GLY A 141 48.08 -4.78 -2.03
N LYS A 142 48.81 -3.74 -1.62
CA LYS A 142 50.10 -3.34 -2.20
C LYS A 142 51.19 -4.36 -1.81
N LYS A 143 51.91 -4.87 -2.82
CA LYS A 143 53.10 -5.73 -2.69
C LYS A 143 54.18 -5.06 -1.82
N SER A 144 54.77 -5.81 -0.89
CA SER A 144 56.11 -5.53 -0.37
C SER A 144 57.04 -6.71 -0.66
N HIS A 145 58.05 -6.39 -1.44
CA HIS A 145 59.17 -7.22 -1.84
C HIS A 145 60.24 -7.07 -0.75
N GLN A 146 60.67 -8.13 -0.07
CA GLN A 146 61.91 -8.06 0.70
C GLN A 146 62.78 -9.30 0.52
N LYS A 147 63.88 -9.03 -0.17
CA LYS A 147 65.05 -9.85 -0.46
C LYS A 147 65.89 -9.93 0.82
N LYS A 148 66.27 -11.13 1.28
CA LYS A 148 67.44 -11.30 2.16
C LYS A 148 68.35 -12.39 1.61
N LYS A 149 69.60 -11.99 1.43
CA LYS A 149 70.80 -12.74 1.02
C LYS A 149 71.52 -13.27 2.27
N GLY A 150 72.32 -14.33 2.09
CA GLY A 150 73.47 -14.74 2.93
C GLY A 150 73.11 -15.87 3.91
N SER A 151 73.59 -17.11 3.76
CA SER A 151 74.98 -17.64 3.79
C SER A 151 75.64 -17.50 5.16
N HIS A 152 75.58 -18.56 5.98
CA HIS A 152 76.73 -19.37 6.38
C HIS A 152 76.27 -20.66 7.06
#